data_AF-A0A1M4XKL4-F1
#
_entry.id   AF-A0A1M4XKL4-F1
#
_cell.length_a   1.000
_cell.length_b   1.000
_cell.length_c   1.000
_cell.angle_alpha   90.00
_cell.angle_beta   90.00
_cell.angle_gamma   90.00
#
_symmetry.space_group_name_H-M   'P 1'
#
loop_
_entity.id
_entity.type
_entity.pdbx_description
1 polymer ?
#
loop_
_entity_poly.entity_id
_entity_poly.type
_entity_poly.pdbx_seq_one_letter_code
_entity_poly.pdbx_strand_id
1 'polypeptide(L)'
;MSEIMIFGHKNPDTDSVTSAIVMSKFKNKIGFNTKPFILDEMSKESKYVLDYFGVEEPEILDNVKIQMKDLNYDRVKAFTHDNSIYDAYLHMGKNRVRTLPVVDDIGKLSGILTMKDIAMSLINSDQRRIETTFDNILEGMKGRVINKCADDLSGDVMVTAFHLDTIEEMQLFTENSIVIVGDRFDIIKFAIEKKVKLIIVTGKAELDEKITRAAKDNRVNMILTKFDTYEATKTIFLTNFVKNIMVKENILSFSEEDYLDDCRDIIKDSDHSKFPLVGKNGKYLGIVSRSHIISPAKKRVILVDHNEYAQSAEGIFEADILEVVDHHKIGDISTTLPIAFRNQPVGSTNTILYNMFREAGIEMEKEEAGLMLSGIVSDTLLLKSPTTTENDIEAVENLVKVTGIDLNDFAMEMFKKGTDISGKSVEEVFFSDYKEFVLEGMKTGISQVFTLNIDAISENVEEYLSFINNLNKNRNHYLTLCIITDIIKQGSYILYNANNKSIDSIFEKEMYQGIFIDGWVSRKKQIIPVISEGIKKIINK
;
A
#
# COMPACT_ATOMS: atom_id res chain seq x y z
N MET A 1 -12.40 11.14 1.93
CA MET A 1 -11.58 11.24 0.72
C MET A 1 -10.35 10.40 0.94
N SER A 2 -9.82 9.72 -0.09
CA SER A 2 -8.54 9.02 0.05
C SER A 2 -7.44 10.01 0.45
N GLU A 3 -6.54 9.58 1.33
CA GLU A 3 -5.35 10.33 1.73
C GLU A 3 -4.45 10.54 0.51
N ILE A 4 -3.88 11.74 0.38
CA ILE A 4 -2.92 12.11 -0.66
C ILE A 4 -1.53 12.13 -0.03
N MET A 5 -0.61 11.36 -0.61
CA MET A 5 0.76 11.23 -0.11
C MET A 5 1.61 12.36 -0.72
N ILE A 6 2.37 13.09 0.10
CA ILE A 6 3.27 14.15 -0.35
C ILE A 6 4.69 13.79 0.03
N PHE A 7 5.61 13.77 -0.93
CA PHE A 7 7.01 13.43 -0.67
C PHE A 7 7.94 14.13 -1.66
N GLY A 8 9.17 14.35 -1.22
CA GLY A 8 10.25 14.81 -2.09
C GLY A 8 11.09 13.67 -2.64
N HIS A 9 12.29 13.98 -3.12
CA HIS A 9 13.12 12.98 -3.82
C HIS A 9 13.69 11.90 -2.90
N LYS A 10 14.15 10.81 -3.53
CA LYS A 10 14.61 9.57 -2.93
C LYS A 10 15.70 9.72 -1.87
N ASN A 11 16.59 10.71 -2.00
CA ASN A 11 17.65 10.97 -1.03
C ASN A 11 17.30 12.22 -0.21
N PRO A 12 16.37 12.16 0.76
CA PRO A 12 15.73 13.34 1.34
C PRO A 12 16.74 14.28 2.02
N ASP A 13 16.90 15.47 1.44
CA ASP A 13 17.62 16.58 2.05
C ASP A 13 16.65 17.52 2.76
N THR A 14 17.18 18.62 3.31
CA THR A 14 16.38 19.55 4.11
C THR A 14 15.29 20.23 3.28
N ASP A 15 15.52 20.57 2.00
CA ASP A 15 14.50 21.20 1.16
C ASP A 15 13.36 20.23 0.85
N SER A 16 13.69 19.02 0.41
CA SER A 16 12.76 17.92 0.15
C SER A 16 11.89 17.56 1.36
N VAL A 17 12.50 17.41 2.55
CA VAL A 17 11.78 17.06 3.79
C VAL A 17 10.84 18.18 4.22
N THR A 18 11.36 19.40 4.34
CA THR A 18 10.59 20.53 4.86
C THR A 18 9.48 20.93 3.90
N SER A 19 9.73 20.88 2.59
CA SER A 19 8.72 21.17 1.58
C SER A 19 7.58 20.16 1.59
N ALA A 20 7.84 18.87 1.82
CA ALA A 20 6.78 17.85 1.92
C ALA A 20 5.85 18.12 3.10
N ILE A 21 6.43 18.45 4.27
CA ILE A 21 5.67 18.78 5.48
C ILE A 21 4.85 20.06 5.29
N VAL A 22 5.49 21.13 4.83
CA VAL A 22 4.86 22.44 4.63
C VAL A 22 3.75 22.35 3.58
N MET A 23 4.01 21.66 2.47
CA MET A 23 3.01 21.44 1.42
C MET A 23 1.80 20.65 1.95
N SER A 24 2.03 19.64 2.78
CA SER A 24 0.92 18.91 3.42
C SER A 24 0.11 19.80 4.36
N LYS A 25 0.76 20.62 5.19
CA LYS A 25 0.06 21.58 6.06
C LYS A 25 -0.74 22.60 5.24
N PHE A 26 -0.16 23.15 4.18
CA PHE A 26 -0.84 24.05 3.24
C PHE A 26 -2.09 23.40 2.62
N LYS A 27 -1.95 22.19 2.07
CA LYS A 27 -3.06 21.47 1.42
C LYS A 27 -4.19 21.12 2.40
N ASN A 28 -3.84 20.72 3.63
CA ASN A 28 -4.82 20.49 4.68
C ASN A 28 -5.56 21.77 5.08
N LYS A 29 -4.88 22.93 5.16
CA LYS A 29 -5.51 24.25 5.43
C LYS A 29 -6.54 24.66 4.37
N ILE A 30 -6.40 24.19 3.12
CA ILE A 30 -7.36 24.44 2.04
C ILE A 30 -8.33 23.28 1.78
N GLY A 31 -8.41 22.31 2.70
CA GLY A 31 -9.47 21.28 2.72
C GLY A 31 -9.17 19.96 2.02
N PHE A 32 -7.91 19.71 1.63
CA PHE A 32 -7.49 18.37 1.19
C PHE A 32 -7.15 17.47 2.39
N ASN A 33 -7.12 16.16 2.17
CA ASN A 33 -6.65 15.17 3.16
C ASN A 33 -5.27 14.69 2.73
N THR A 34 -4.21 15.28 3.27
CA THR A 34 -2.83 15.01 2.85
C THR A 34 -1.92 14.62 4.00
N LYS A 35 -0.92 13.77 3.74
CA LYS A 35 0.09 13.35 4.71
C LYS A 35 1.50 13.43 4.09
N PRO A 36 2.49 14.01 4.81
CA PRO A 36 3.87 14.06 4.33
C PRO A 36 4.58 12.72 4.56
N PHE A 37 5.48 12.37 3.66
CA PHE A 37 6.34 11.18 3.72
C PHE A 37 7.76 11.52 3.24
N ILE A 38 8.72 10.69 3.65
CA ILE A 38 10.09 10.68 3.13
C ILE A 38 10.37 9.34 2.46
N LEU A 39 11.33 9.29 1.54
CA LEU A 39 11.60 8.08 0.74
C LEU A 39 12.81 7.25 1.21
N ASP A 40 13.59 7.78 2.15
CA ASP A 40 14.75 7.12 2.76
C ASP A 40 15.10 7.82 4.09
N GLU A 41 16.17 7.40 4.75
CA GLU A 41 16.68 8.06 5.95
C GLU A 41 17.07 9.52 5.68
N MET A 42 16.53 10.42 6.49
CA MET A 42 16.84 11.84 6.42
C MET A 42 18.21 12.21 7.00
N SER A 43 18.78 13.29 6.47
CA SER A 43 20.06 13.82 6.92
C SER A 43 20.04 14.29 8.40
N LYS A 44 21.21 14.32 9.05
CA LYS A 44 21.37 14.91 10.40
C LYS A 44 20.91 16.37 10.44
N GLU A 45 21.09 17.10 9.35
CA GLU A 45 20.64 18.48 9.20
C GLU A 45 19.12 18.57 9.29
N SER A 46 18.42 17.76 8.49
CA SER A 46 16.96 17.73 8.45
C SER A 46 16.37 17.28 9.80
N LYS A 47 16.99 16.30 10.47
CA LYS A 47 16.62 15.90 11.84
C LYS A 47 16.73 17.06 12.84
N TYR A 48 17.86 17.77 12.81
CA TYR A 48 18.05 18.95 13.66
C TYR A 48 16.97 20.01 13.42
N VAL A 49 16.60 20.26 12.17
CA VAL A 49 15.54 21.22 11.81
C VAL A 49 14.21 20.79 12.42
N LEU A 50 13.81 19.52 12.27
CA LEU A 50 12.56 19.02 12.84
C LEU A 50 12.56 19.10 14.37
N ASP A 51 13.64 18.69 15.03
CA ASP A 51 13.81 18.78 16.48
C ASP A 51 13.72 20.23 16.99
N TYR A 52 14.36 21.17 16.29
CA TYR A 52 14.38 22.58 16.65
C TYR A 52 12.98 23.20 16.64
N PHE A 53 12.14 22.82 15.67
CA PHE A 53 10.77 23.31 15.54
C PHE A 53 9.71 22.40 16.20
N GLY A 54 10.12 21.30 16.84
CA GLY A 54 9.21 20.36 17.52
C GLY A 54 8.24 19.66 16.56
N VAL A 55 8.69 19.37 15.34
CA VAL A 55 7.88 18.72 14.29
C VAL A 55 8.20 17.23 14.26
N GLU A 56 7.16 16.39 14.21
CA GLU A 56 7.34 14.93 14.12
C GLU A 56 7.99 14.52 12.79
N GLU A 57 8.90 13.54 12.85
CA GLU A 57 9.50 12.95 11.66
C GLU A 57 8.42 12.30 10.77
N PRO A 58 8.36 12.60 9.46
CA PRO A 58 7.47 11.91 8.54
C PRO A 58 7.78 10.41 8.45
N GLU A 59 6.75 9.60 8.22
CA GLU A 59 6.92 8.17 7.96
C GLU A 59 7.71 7.94 6.66
N ILE A 60 8.56 6.91 6.66
CA ILE A 60 9.21 6.42 5.44
C ILE A 60 8.16 5.72 4.57
N LEU A 61 8.10 6.11 3.30
CA LEU A 61 7.24 5.51 2.29
C LEU A 61 8.05 4.52 1.45
N ASP A 62 7.78 3.22 1.65
CA ASP A 62 8.48 2.15 0.93
C ASP A 62 8.28 2.25 -0.60
N ASN A 63 7.02 2.35 -1.04
CA ASN A 63 6.65 2.44 -2.45
C ASN A 63 5.19 2.92 -2.62
N VAL A 64 4.84 3.26 -3.85
CA VAL A 64 3.48 3.63 -4.27
C VAL A 64 2.87 2.63 -5.25
N LYS A 65 3.35 1.38 -5.26
CA LYS A 65 2.74 0.29 -6.04
C LYS A 65 1.33 0.01 -5.57
N ILE A 66 0.48 -0.42 -6.48
CA ILE A 66 -0.91 -0.77 -6.18
C ILE A 66 -0.94 -2.11 -5.44
N GLN A 67 -1.61 -2.16 -4.30
CA GLN A 67 -1.84 -3.38 -3.54
C GLN A 67 -3.28 -3.86 -3.68
N MET A 68 -3.55 -5.10 -3.31
CA MET A 68 -4.89 -5.68 -3.40
C MET A 68 -5.93 -4.93 -2.53
N LYS A 69 -5.52 -4.33 -1.41
CA LYS A 69 -6.37 -3.47 -0.57
C LYS A 69 -6.84 -2.18 -1.25
N ASP A 70 -6.10 -1.71 -2.27
CA ASP A 70 -6.42 -0.49 -3.01
C ASP A 70 -7.52 -0.74 -4.06
N LEU A 71 -7.84 -2.01 -4.35
CA LEU A 71 -8.88 -2.37 -5.30
C LEU A 71 -10.28 -2.14 -4.74
N ASN A 72 -11.19 -1.68 -5.59
CA ASN A 72 -12.62 -1.63 -5.26
C ASN A 72 -13.25 -3.02 -5.43
N TYR A 73 -12.99 -3.93 -4.48
CA TYR A 73 -13.47 -5.31 -4.50
C TYR A 73 -14.87 -5.48 -3.88
N ASP A 74 -15.54 -6.60 -4.21
CA ASP A 74 -16.90 -6.88 -3.76
C ASP A 74 -16.91 -7.34 -2.29
N ARG A 75 -17.68 -6.67 -1.43
CA ARG A 75 -17.94 -7.11 -0.04
C ARG A 75 -19.10 -8.09 0.01
N VAL A 76 -18.84 -9.32 -0.44
CA VAL A 76 -19.83 -10.42 -0.41
C VAL A 76 -19.97 -10.93 1.02
N LYS A 77 -21.22 -11.12 1.49
CA LYS A 77 -21.45 -11.71 2.82
C LYS A 77 -20.90 -13.14 2.85
N ALA A 78 -20.04 -13.43 3.83
CA ALA A 78 -19.57 -14.78 4.09
C ALA A 78 -20.63 -15.63 4.79
N PHE A 79 -20.62 -16.93 4.49
CA PHE A 79 -21.44 -17.95 5.12
C PHE A 79 -20.61 -18.73 6.14
N THR A 80 -21.23 -19.29 7.16
CA THR A 80 -20.59 -20.22 8.10
C THR A 80 -20.84 -21.66 7.67
N HIS A 81 -20.13 -22.61 8.28
CA HIS A 81 -20.24 -24.03 7.96
C HIS A 81 -21.66 -24.59 8.08
N ASP A 82 -22.46 -24.05 9.01
CA ASP A 82 -23.78 -24.56 9.37
C ASP A 82 -24.94 -23.86 8.65
N ASN A 83 -24.66 -22.89 7.78
CA ASN A 83 -25.69 -22.36 6.89
C ASN A 83 -26.15 -23.45 5.90
N SER A 84 -27.40 -23.37 5.44
CA SER A 84 -27.93 -24.33 4.47
C SER A 84 -27.52 -23.98 3.03
N ILE A 85 -27.47 -25.01 2.18
CA ILE A 85 -27.28 -24.83 0.73
C ILE A 85 -28.42 -23.99 0.12
N TYR A 86 -29.64 -24.12 0.66
CA TYR A 86 -30.81 -23.36 0.24
C TYR A 86 -30.63 -21.86 0.48
N ASP A 87 -30.15 -21.47 1.66
CA ASP A 87 -29.90 -20.05 1.99
C ASP A 87 -28.79 -19.49 1.12
N ALA A 88 -27.74 -20.28 0.88
CA ALA A 88 -26.67 -19.92 -0.02
C ALA A 88 -27.20 -19.68 -1.45
N TYR A 89 -28.04 -20.58 -1.97
CA TYR A 89 -28.68 -20.45 -3.28
C TYR A 89 -29.56 -19.19 -3.37
N LEU A 90 -30.42 -18.95 -2.38
CA LEU A 90 -31.26 -17.76 -2.33
C LEU A 90 -30.43 -16.47 -2.27
N HIS A 91 -29.36 -16.47 -1.48
CA HIS A 91 -28.44 -15.34 -1.38
C HIS A 91 -27.71 -15.07 -2.69
N MET A 92 -27.22 -16.13 -3.37
CA MET A 92 -26.62 -16.04 -4.70
C MET A 92 -27.58 -15.41 -5.72
N GLY A 93 -28.83 -15.88 -5.76
CA GLY A 93 -29.86 -15.36 -6.66
C GLY A 93 -30.22 -13.90 -6.37
N LYS A 94 -30.51 -13.57 -5.12
CA LYS A 94 -30.92 -12.22 -4.69
C LYS A 94 -29.84 -11.18 -4.94
N ASN A 95 -28.57 -11.50 -4.64
CA ASN A 95 -27.45 -10.58 -4.77
C ASN A 95 -26.71 -10.70 -6.11
N ARG A 96 -27.18 -11.58 -7.02
CA ARG A 96 -26.56 -11.85 -8.33
C ARG A 96 -25.08 -12.25 -8.23
N VAL A 97 -24.69 -12.93 -7.16
CA VAL A 97 -23.35 -13.48 -6.97
C VAL A 97 -23.33 -14.97 -7.29
N ARG A 98 -22.21 -15.49 -7.83
CA ARG A 98 -22.07 -16.90 -8.26
C ARG A 98 -21.12 -17.72 -7.39
N THR A 99 -20.44 -17.05 -6.47
CA THR A 99 -19.39 -17.59 -5.60
C THR A 99 -19.61 -16.99 -4.23
N LEU A 100 -19.67 -17.84 -3.20
CA LEU A 100 -19.82 -17.45 -1.81
C LEU A 100 -18.61 -17.92 -1.01
N PRO A 101 -18.03 -17.05 -0.18
CA PRO A 101 -17.00 -17.45 0.77
C PRO A 101 -17.65 -18.12 1.99
N VAL A 102 -17.01 -19.17 2.48
CA VAL A 102 -17.36 -19.85 3.73
C VAL A 102 -16.25 -19.60 4.74
N VAL A 103 -16.63 -19.16 5.94
CA VAL A 103 -15.72 -18.84 7.03
C VAL A 103 -15.96 -19.72 8.24
N ASP A 104 -14.94 -19.86 9.09
CA ASP A 104 -15.06 -20.45 10.41
C ASP A 104 -15.67 -19.46 11.43
N ASP A 105 -15.80 -19.90 12.69
CA ASP A 105 -16.39 -19.12 13.78
C ASP A 105 -15.62 -17.83 14.12
N ILE A 106 -14.35 -17.74 13.73
CA ILE A 106 -13.50 -16.55 13.94
C ILE A 106 -13.40 -15.68 12.68
N GLY A 107 -14.11 -16.03 11.60
CA GLY A 107 -14.19 -15.28 10.35
C GLY A 107 -13.02 -15.50 9.39
N LYS A 108 -12.21 -16.55 9.60
CA LYS A 108 -11.18 -16.94 8.63
C LYS A 108 -11.78 -17.69 7.47
N LEU A 109 -11.25 -17.44 6.28
CA LEU A 109 -11.65 -18.16 5.08
C LEU A 109 -11.38 -19.67 5.27
N SER A 110 -12.45 -20.47 5.20
CA SER A 110 -12.39 -21.93 5.35
C SER A 110 -12.80 -22.67 4.08
N GLY A 111 -13.56 -22.03 3.18
CA GLY A 111 -14.05 -22.66 1.98
C GLY A 111 -14.65 -21.68 0.99
N ILE A 112 -14.99 -22.19 -0.19
CA ILE A 112 -15.77 -21.48 -1.20
C ILE A 112 -16.91 -22.39 -1.67
N LEU A 113 -18.07 -21.80 -1.92
CA LEU A 113 -19.21 -22.45 -2.53
C LEU A 113 -19.58 -21.76 -3.85
N THR A 114 -19.73 -22.52 -4.94
CA THR A 114 -20.18 -22.01 -6.24
C THR A 114 -21.51 -22.62 -6.66
N MET A 115 -22.19 -21.97 -7.61
CA MET A 115 -23.40 -22.53 -8.24
C MET A 115 -23.14 -23.90 -8.89
N LYS A 116 -21.91 -24.15 -9.37
CA LYS A 116 -21.52 -25.45 -9.93
C LYS A 116 -21.54 -26.53 -8.86
N ASP A 117 -21.02 -26.24 -7.67
CA ASP A 117 -20.94 -27.21 -6.57
C ASP A 117 -22.34 -27.57 -6.07
N ILE A 118 -23.24 -26.59 -5.95
CA ILE A 118 -24.66 -26.81 -5.62
C ILE A 118 -25.32 -27.71 -6.69
N ALA A 119 -25.13 -27.39 -7.98
CA ALA A 119 -25.70 -28.18 -9.06
C ALA A 119 -25.16 -29.62 -9.09
N MET A 120 -23.84 -29.79 -8.92
CA MET A 120 -23.21 -31.12 -8.86
C MET A 120 -23.69 -31.93 -7.65
N SER A 121 -23.90 -31.29 -6.49
CA SER A 121 -24.47 -31.95 -5.31
C SER A 121 -25.88 -32.49 -5.56
N LEU A 122 -26.70 -31.75 -6.31
CA LEU A 122 -28.05 -32.20 -6.70
C LEU A 122 -28.05 -33.32 -7.75
N ILE A 123 -27.03 -33.39 -8.61
CA ILE A 123 -26.92 -34.40 -9.67
C ILE A 123 -26.30 -35.70 -9.15
N ASN A 124 -25.28 -35.61 -8.30
CA ASN A 124 -24.54 -36.76 -7.77
C ASN A 124 -25.27 -37.44 -6.58
N SER A 125 -26.59 -37.27 -6.50
CA SER A 125 -27.42 -37.48 -5.30
C SER A 125 -27.81 -38.94 -5.05
N ASP A 126 -26.84 -39.85 -4.98
CA ASP A 126 -27.08 -41.19 -4.41
C ASP A 126 -27.23 -41.14 -2.87
N GLN A 127 -27.10 -39.94 -2.27
CA GLN A 127 -27.21 -39.70 -0.85
C GLN A 127 -28.63 -39.28 -0.46
N ARG A 128 -29.42 -40.23 0.07
CA ARG A 128 -30.69 -39.96 0.75
C ARG A 128 -30.53 -39.34 2.15
N ARG A 129 -29.29 -39.20 2.60
CA ARG A 129 -28.96 -38.71 3.93
C ARG A 129 -28.87 -37.19 3.95
N ILE A 130 -29.41 -36.58 5.00
CA ILE A 130 -29.18 -35.17 5.30
C ILE A 130 -28.49 -35.00 6.65
N GLU A 131 -27.75 -33.91 6.78
CA GLU A 131 -27.12 -33.42 8.00
C GLU A 131 -27.28 -31.90 8.03
N THR A 132 -28.09 -31.41 8.97
CA THR A 132 -28.47 -30.00 9.08
C THR A 132 -29.12 -29.70 10.44
N THR A 133 -29.57 -28.47 10.67
CA THR A 133 -30.41 -28.09 11.82
C THR A 133 -31.90 -28.12 11.49
N PHE A 134 -32.73 -28.23 12.52
CA PHE A 134 -34.18 -28.13 12.41
C PHE A 134 -34.59 -26.79 11.77
N ASP A 135 -33.91 -25.70 12.13
CA ASP A 135 -34.23 -24.36 11.63
C ASP A 135 -33.90 -24.22 10.13
N ASN A 136 -32.79 -24.79 9.64
CA ASN A 136 -32.49 -24.86 8.21
C ASN A 136 -33.58 -25.63 7.43
N ILE A 137 -34.10 -26.72 7.99
CA ILE A 137 -35.21 -27.47 7.37
C ILE A 137 -36.50 -26.65 7.38
N LEU A 138 -36.81 -26.01 8.51
CA LEU A 138 -38.00 -25.18 8.66
C LEU A 138 -38.03 -24.03 7.66
N GLU A 139 -36.90 -23.32 7.50
CA GLU A 139 -36.74 -22.21 6.56
C GLU A 139 -36.84 -22.69 5.11
N GLY A 140 -36.10 -23.75 4.74
CA GLY A 140 -36.15 -24.34 3.42
C GLY A 140 -37.56 -24.80 3.03
N MET A 141 -38.27 -25.45 3.96
CA MET A 141 -39.64 -25.93 3.75
C MET A 141 -40.69 -24.82 3.81
N LYS A 142 -40.32 -23.58 4.19
CA LYS A 142 -41.27 -22.51 4.54
C LYS A 142 -42.39 -23.02 5.47
N GLY A 143 -41.98 -23.86 6.42
CA GLY A 143 -42.86 -24.67 7.23
C GLY A 143 -43.34 -23.97 8.50
N ARG A 144 -44.25 -24.64 9.20
CA ARG A 144 -44.71 -24.30 10.55
C ARG A 144 -44.25 -25.39 11.51
N VAL A 145 -43.70 -24.98 12.65
CA VAL A 145 -43.31 -25.89 13.73
C VAL A 145 -44.55 -26.50 14.36
N ILE A 146 -44.60 -27.83 14.41
CA ILE A 146 -45.58 -28.59 15.19
C ILE A 146 -44.93 -29.07 16.49
N ASN A 147 -43.71 -29.59 16.39
CA ASN A 147 -42.88 -29.95 17.53
C ASN A 147 -41.39 -29.79 17.21
N LYS A 148 -40.61 -29.23 18.14
CA LYS A 148 -39.15 -29.15 18.09
C LYS A 148 -38.59 -29.70 19.40
N CYS A 149 -37.85 -30.79 19.33
CA CYS A 149 -37.22 -31.46 20.47
C CYS A 149 -35.69 -31.57 20.35
N ALA A 150 -35.14 -31.51 19.14
CA ALA A 150 -33.71 -31.49 18.86
C ALA A 150 -33.43 -30.55 17.69
N ASP A 151 -32.31 -29.82 17.76
CA ASP A 151 -31.93 -28.89 16.70
C ASP A 151 -31.07 -29.58 15.63
N ASP A 152 -29.99 -30.25 16.02
CA ASP A 152 -29.16 -31.01 15.08
C ASP A 152 -29.86 -32.27 14.58
N LEU A 153 -29.91 -32.43 13.26
CA LEU A 153 -30.59 -33.50 12.56
C LEU A 153 -29.66 -34.15 11.54
N SER A 154 -29.41 -35.45 11.74
CA SER A 154 -28.76 -36.31 10.76
C SER A 154 -29.59 -37.57 10.56
N GLY A 155 -29.96 -37.87 9.32
CA GLY A 155 -30.87 -38.98 9.04
C GLY A 155 -31.16 -39.20 7.57
N ASP A 156 -31.81 -40.33 7.27
CA ASP A 156 -32.13 -40.77 5.92
C ASP A 156 -33.56 -40.37 5.55
N VAL A 157 -33.70 -39.64 4.45
CA VAL A 157 -34.98 -39.14 3.94
C VAL A 157 -35.78 -40.28 3.32
N MET A 158 -36.98 -40.49 3.85
CA MET A 158 -37.94 -41.50 3.40
C MET A 158 -39.22 -40.81 2.93
N VAL A 159 -39.55 -40.96 1.64
CA VAL A 159 -40.80 -40.45 1.06
C VAL A 159 -41.80 -41.58 0.98
N THR A 160 -42.94 -41.43 1.68
CA THR A 160 -43.86 -42.56 1.88
C THR A 160 -44.98 -42.55 0.85
N ALA A 161 -44.92 -43.49 -0.10
CA ALA A 161 -46.02 -43.80 -1.02
C ALA A 161 -46.69 -45.15 -0.72
N PHE A 162 -46.01 -46.06 -0.02
CA PHE A 162 -46.49 -47.41 0.28
C PHE A 162 -47.60 -47.45 1.34
N HIS A 163 -48.43 -48.49 1.34
CA HIS A 163 -49.39 -48.76 2.42
C HIS A 163 -48.67 -49.07 3.74
N LEU A 164 -49.36 -48.90 4.88
CA LEU A 164 -48.77 -49.09 6.21
C LEU A 164 -48.18 -50.50 6.37
N ASP A 165 -48.93 -51.53 5.98
CA ASP A 165 -48.50 -52.94 6.06
C ASP A 165 -47.15 -53.17 5.36
N THR A 166 -46.96 -52.58 4.16
CA THR A 166 -45.69 -52.68 3.42
C THR A 166 -44.54 -51.97 4.14
N ILE A 167 -44.81 -50.80 4.74
CA ILE A 167 -43.81 -50.05 5.52
C ILE A 167 -43.37 -50.85 6.75
N GLU A 168 -44.32 -51.52 7.41
CA GLU A 168 -44.09 -52.39 8.56
C GLU A 168 -43.28 -53.64 8.19
N GLU A 169 -43.71 -54.38 7.16
CA GLU A 169 -43.06 -55.59 6.66
C GLU A 169 -41.60 -55.34 6.24
N MET A 170 -41.36 -54.24 5.54
CA MET A 170 -40.02 -53.86 5.07
C MET A 170 -39.19 -53.10 6.11
N GLN A 171 -39.74 -52.81 7.30
CA GLN A 171 -39.08 -52.06 8.37
C GLN A 171 -38.45 -50.74 7.91
N LEU A 172 -39.16 -49.97 7.08
CA LEU A 172 -38.60 -48.78 6.44
C LEU A 172 -38.29 -47.61 7.40
N PHE A 173 -38.90 -47.61 8.59
CA PHE A 173 -38.71 -46.56 9.59
C PHE A 173 -37.79 -47.02 10.72
N THR A 174 -36.80 -46.17 10.98
CA THR A 174 -35.84 -46.29 12.09
C THR A 174 -35.79 -44.97 12.85
N GLU A 175 -35.13 -44.96 14.01
CA GLU A 175 -34.91 -43.72 14.77
C GLU A 175 -34.08 -42.67 14.02
N ASN A 176 -33.40 -43.06 12.94
CA ASN A 176 -32.63 -42.16 12.06
C ASN A 176 -33.41 -41.70 10.82
N SER A 177 -34.66 -42.15 10.64
CA SER A 177 -35.46 -41.78 9.47
C SER A 177 -35.96 -40.34 9.56
N ILE A 178 -36.05 -39.69 8.41
CA ILE A 178 -36.71 -38.39 8.21
C ILE A 178 -37.85 -38.61 7.22
N VAL A 179 -39.08 -38.58 7.72
CA VAL A 179 -40.25 -39.05 6.97
C VAL A 179 -40.98 -37.88 6.32
N ILE A 180 -41.15 -37.91 5.00
CA ILE A 180 -42.00 -36.98 4.25
C ILE A 180 -43.30 -37.69 3.90
N VAL A 181 -44.43 -37.18 4.40
CA VAL A 181 -45.74 -37.81 4.29
C VAL A 181 -46.83 -36.76 4.07
N GLY A 182 -47.87 -37.11 3.30
CA GLY A 182 -49.07 -36.28 3.15
C GLY A 182 -50.02 -36.44 4.35
N ASP A 183 -51.32 -36.39 4.08
CA ASP A 183 -52.42 -36.54 5.05
C ASP A 183 -52.70 -37.99 5.49
N ARG A 184 -51.66 -38.83 5.52
CA ARG A 184 -51.75 -40.24 5.94
C ARG A 184 -51.49 -40.41 7.43
N PHE A 185 -52.55 -40.19 8.22
CA PHE A 185 -52.49 -40.21 9.68
C PHE A 185 -52.08 -41.54 10.30
N ASP A 186 -52.35 -42.67 9.62
CA ASP A 186 -51.89 -44.01 9.97
C ASP A 186 -50.35 -44.08 9.95
N ILE A 187 -49.73 -43.62 8.86
CA ILE A 187 -48.27 -43.55 8.71
C ILE A 187 -47.65 -42.56 9.69
N ILE A 188 -48.27 -41.40 9.90
CA ILE A 188 -47.76 -40.39 10.84
C ILE A 188 -47.69 -40.97 12.26
N LYS A 189 -48.74 -41.66 12.72
CA LYS A 189 -48.75 -42.31 14.04
C LYS A 189 -47.67 -43.39 14.14
N PHE A 190 -47.55 -44.24 13.13
CA PHE A 190 -46.52 -45.27 13.10
C PHE A 190 -45.10 -44.68 13.13
N ALA A 191 -44.84 -43.59 12.40
CA ALA A 191 -43.57 -42.88 12.43
C ALA A 191 -43.26 -42.30 13.84
N ILE A 192 -44.27 -41.77 14.54
CA ILE A 192 -44.13 -41.31 15.93
C ILE A 192 -43.78 -42.48 16.87
N GLU A 193 -44.46 -43.62 16.73
CA GLU A 193 -44.19 -44.83 17.52
C GLU A 193 -42.77 -45.37 17.31
N LYS A 194 -42.27 -45.30 16.07
CA LYS A 194 -40.89 -45.65 15.71
C LYS A 194 -39.86 -44.58 16.08
N LYS A 195 -40.29 -43.46 16.67
CA LYS A 195 -39.42 -42.37 17.16
C LYS A 195 -38.44 -41.87 16.10
N VAL A 196 -38.93 -41.70 14.87
CA VAL A 196 -38.14 -41.15 13.76
C VAL A 196 -37.59 -39.76 14.12
N LYS A 197 -36.50 -39.32 13.48
CA LYS A 197 -35.87 -38.01 13.79
C LYS A 197 -36.79 -36.83 13.53
N LEU A 198 -37.49 -36.87 12.40
CA LEU A 198 -38.33 -35.78 11.92
C LEU A 198 -39.46 -36.32 11.04
N ILE A 199 -40.65 -35.74 11.20
CA ILE A 199 -41.79 -35.93 10.31
C ILE A 199 -42.10 -34.59 9.62
N ILE A 200 -42.11 -34.59 8.29
CA ILE A 200 -42.52 -33.46 7.46
C ILE A 200 -43.87 -33.80 6.84
N VAL A 201 -44.90 -33.12 7.29
CA VAL A 201 -46.27 -33.27 6.78
C VAL A 201 -46.47 -32.27 5.64
N THR A 202 -46.84 -32.75 4.46
CA THR A 202 -46.98 -31.94 3.23
C THR A 202 -48.42 -31.53 2.96
N GLY A 203 -48.60 -30.48 2.16
CA GLY A 203 -49.90 -29.97 1.73
C GLY A 203 -50.66 -29.14 2.77
N LYS A 204 -51.99 -29.20 2.73
CA LYS A 204 -52.89 -28.45 3.65
C LYS A 204 -53.48 -29.33 4.74
N ALA A 205 -52.75 -30.37 5.17
CA ALA A 205 -53.22 -31.28 6.19
C ALA A 205 -53.48 -30.54 7.51
N GLU A 206 -54.66 -30.74 8.09
CA GLU A 206 -54.96 -30.32 9.47
C GLU A 206 -54.62 -31.47 10.41
N LEU A 207 -53.63 -31.25 11.27
CA LEU A 207 -53.22 -32.23 12.27
C LEU A 207 -54.10 -32.08 13.52
N ASP A 208 -54.67 -33.19 13.98
CA ASP A 208 -55.42 -33.21 15.23
C ASP A 208 -54.52 -32.99 16.46
N GLU A 209 -55.13 -32.58 17.57
CA GLU A 209 -54.37 -32.35 18.82
C GLU A 209 -53.72 -33.63 19.35
N LYS A 210 -54.30 -34.80 19.03
CA LYS A 210 -53.79 -36.11 19.47
C LYS A 210 -52.44 -36.41 18.84
N ILE A 211 -52.26 -36.17 17.54
CA ILE A 211 -50.99 -36.37 16.85
C ILE A 211 -49.94 -35.38 17.36
N THR A 212 -50.33 -34.11 17.52
CA THR A 212 -49.41 -33.07 18.04
C THR A 212 -48.90 -33.43 19.44
N ARG A 213 -49.79 -33.94 20.31
CA ARG A 213 -49.42 -34.40 21.66
C ARG A 213 -48.57 -35.67 21.61
N ALA A 214 -48.92 -36.64 20.78
CA ALA A 214 -48.14 -37.86 20.61
C ALA A 214 -46.70 -37.58 20.14
N ALA A 215 -46.52 -36.62 19.21
CA ALA A 215 -45.19 -36.20 18.77
C ALA A 215 -44.37 -35.56 19.90
N LYS A 216 -45.00 -34.75 20.76
CA LYS A 216 -44.36 -34.16 21.95
C LYS A 216 -43.96 -35.23 22.96
N ASP A 217 -44.88 -36.12 23.32
CA ASP A 217 -44.68 -37.17 24.33
C ASP A 217 -43.57 -38.15 23.90
N ASN A 218 -43.48 -38.45 22.60
CA ASN A 218 -42.43 -39.32 22.04
C ASN A 218 -41.17 -38.58 21.60
N ARG A 219 -41.09 -37.25 21.81
CA ARG A 219 -39.95 -36.41 21.43
C ARG A 219 -39.54 -36.56 19.95
N VAL A 220 -40.52 -36.46 19.05
CA VAL A 220 -40.30 -36.51 17.59
C VAL A 220 -40.46 -35.10 17.01
N ASN A 221 -39.45 -34.62 16.28
CA ASN A 221 -39.55 -33.34 15.58
C ASN A 221 -40.64 -33.42 14.50
N MET A 222 -41.40 -32.35 14.32
CA MET A 222 -42.47 -32.32 13.32
C MET A 222 -42.65 -30.93 12.70
N ILE A 223 -42.70 -30.88 11.37
CA ILE A 223 -42.88 -29.69 10.55
C ILE A 223 -44.08 -29.91 9.63
N LEU A 224 -44.94 -28.89 9.51
CA LEU A 224 -46.03 -28.84 8.53
C LEU A 224 -45.66 -27.83 7.43
N THR A 225 -45.65 -28.25 6.16
CA THR A 225 -45.39 -27.35 5.03
C THR A 225 -46.54 -27.38 4.02
N LYS A 226 -46.76 -26.24 3.36
CA LYS A 226 -47.72 -26.12 2.25
C LYS A 226 -47.23 -26.74 0.95
N PHE A 227 -45.94 -27.10 0.86
CA PHE A 227 -45.36 -27.77 -0.29
C PHE A 227 -46.03 -29.12 -0.52
N ASP A 228 -46.12 -29.53 -1.78
CA ASP A 228 -46.46 -30.91 -2.10
C ASP A 228 -45.27 -31.85 -1.83
N THR A 229 -45.50 -33.16 -1.91
CA THR A 229 -44.47 -34.16 -1.63
C THR A 229 -43.28 -34.05 -2.57
N TYR A 230 -43.47 -33.64 -3.82
CA TYR A 230 -42.38 -33.49 -4.79
C TYR A 230 -41.50 -32.27 -4.44
N GLU A 231 -42.11 -31.11 -4.19
CA GLU A 231 -41.42 -29.88 -3.80
C GLU A 231 -40.69 -30.05 -2.46
N ALA A 232 -41.32 -30.70 -1.48
CA ALA A 232 -40.67 -31.04 -0.21
C ALA A 232 -39.45 -31.97 -0.42
N THR A 233 -39.59 -33.00 -1.25
CA THR A 233 -38.48 -33.94 -1.54
C THR A 233 -37.33 -33.25 -2.28
N LYS A 234 -37.60 -32.31 -3.19
CA LYS A 234 -36.54 -31.55 -3.87
C LYS A 234 -35.83 -30.60 -2.91
N THR A 235 -36.59 -29.99 -2.00
CA THR A 235 -36.08 -28.93 -1.12
C THR A 235 -35.29 -29.48 0.06
N ILE A 236 -35.66 -30.66 0.61
CA ILE A 236 -35.02 -31.23 1.80
C ILE A 236 -33.52 -31.47 1.62
N PHE A 237 -33.06 -31.80 0.41
CA PHE A 237 -31.63 -32.01 0.16
C PHE A 237 -30.84 -30.70 0.10
N LEU A 238 -31.50 -29.59 -0.22
CA LEU A 238 -30.90 -28.25 -0.18
C LEU A 238 -30.80 -27.71 1.24
N THR A 239 -31.43 -28.34 2.24
CA THR A 239 -31.30 -27.88 3.63
C THR A 239 -29.99 -28.36 4.26
N ASN A 240 -29.24 -29.26 3.62
CA ASN A 240 -27.92 -29.70 4.07
C ASN A 240 -26.96 -28.53 4.32
N PHE A 241 -26.01 -28.74 5.22
CA PHE A 241 -24.96 -27.77 5.52
C PHE A 241 -24.07 -27.48 4.30
N VAL A 242 -23.66 -26.22 4.12
CA VAL A 242 -22.71 -25.82 3.07
C VAL A 242 -21.36 -26.52 3.21
N LYS A 243 -20.94 -26.85 4.44
CA LYS A 243 -19.67 -27.56 4.72
C LYS A 243 -19.55 -28.93 4.04
N ASN A 244 -20.67 -29.50 3.60
CA ASN A 244 -20.74 -30.81 2.95
C ASN A 244 -20.34 -30.74 1.47
N ILE A 245 -20.46 -29.56 0.83
CA ILE A 245 -20.26 -29.40 -0.61
C ILE A 245 -19.28 -28.28 -0.99
N MET A 246 -18.86 -27.46 -0.02
CA MET A 246 -17.88 -26.40 -0.27
C MET A 246 -16.50 -26.98 -0.66
N VAL A 247 -15.79 -26.24 -1.52
CA VAL A 247 -14.38 -26.50 -1.83
C VAL A 247 -13.54 -26.02 -0.65
N LYS A 248 -12.66 -26.89 -0.15
CA LYS A 248 -11.81 -26.64 1.04
C LYS A 248 -10.31 -26.54 0.71
N GLU A 249 -9.89 -27.15 -0.39
CA GLU A 249 -8.49 -27.29 -0.77
C GLU A 249 -8.18 -26.47 -2.02
N ASN A 250 -6.91 -26.10 -2.18
CA ASN A 250 -6.40 -25.35 -3.33
C ASN A 250 -7.21 -24.08 -3.64
N ILE A 251 -7.68 -23.41 -2.59
CA ILE A 251 -8.41 -22.14 -2.72
C ILE A 251 -7.41 -21.05 -3.07
N LEU A 252 -7.45 -20.60 -4.32
CA LEU A 252 -6.67 -19.47 -4.76
C LEU A 252 -7.25 -18.18 -4.16
N SER A 253 -6.52 -17.61 -3.20
CA SER A 253 -6.86 -16.37 -2.50
C SER A 253 -5.64 -15.45 -2.44
N PHE A 254 -5.89 -14.16 -2.24
CA PHE A 254 -4.86 -13.13 -2.17
C PHE A 254 -4.88 -12.43 -0.81
N SER A 255 -3.72 -11.99 -0.35
CA SER A 255 -3.58 -11.12 0.81
C SER A 255 -3.90 -9.67 0.44
N GLU A 256 -4.45 -8.90 1.38
CA GLU A 256 -4.68 -7.47 1.21
C GLU A 256 -3.40 -6.66 0.95
N GLU A 257 -2.26 -7.18 1.39
CA GLU A 257 -0.94 -6.56 1.22
C GLU A 257 -0.22 -6.99 -0.07
N ASP A 258 -0.72 -7.99 -0.79
CA ASP A 258 -0.09 -8.44 -2.04
C ASP A 258 -0.10 -7.33 -3.09
N TYR A 259 0.94 -7.26 -3.90
CA TYR A 259 1.02 -6.31 -5.01
C TYR A 259 0.16 -6.78 -6.19
N LEU A 260 -0.51 -5.82 -6.84
CA LEU A 260 -1.42 -6.10 -7.95
C LEU A 260 -0.72 -6.78 -9.13
N ASP A 261 0.50 -6.36 -9.45
CA ASP A 261 1.23 -6.89 -10.61
C ASP A 261 1.62 -8.36 -10.42
N ASP A 262 2.00 -8.77 -9.21
CA ASP A 262 2.26 -10.19 -8.90
C ASP A 262 0.98 -11.02 -9.00
N CYS A 263 -0.14 -10.45 -8.51
CA CYS A 263 -1.45 -11.10 -8.56
C CYS A 263 -2.01 -11.19 -9.99
N ARG A 264 -1.69 -10.23 -10.86
CA ARG A 264 -2.21 -10.15 -12.24
C ARG A 264 -1.85 -11.37 -13.05
N ASP A 265 -0.62 -11.86 -12.94
CA ASP A 265 -0.17 -13.00 -13.73
C ASP A 265 -0.81 -14.30 -13.26
N ILE A 266 -0.93 -14.48 -11.93
CA ILE A 266 -1.66 -15.60 -11.33
C ILE A 266 -3.14 -15.61 -11.78
N ILE A 267 -3.78 -14.44 -11.84
CA ILE A 267 -5.20 -14.32 -12.20
C ILE A 267 -5.44 -14.54 -13.70
N LYS A 268 -4.51 -14.13 -14.56
CA LYS A 268 -4.57 -14.40 -16.01
C LYS A 268 -4.53 -15.89 -16.30
N ASP A 269 -3.66 -16.63 -15.61
CA ASP A 269 -3.43 -18.05 -15.83
C ASP A 269 -4.45 -18.95 -15.09
N SER A 270 -5.23 -18.38 -14.18
CA SER A 270 -6.24 -19.12 -13.43
C SER A 270 -7.54 -19.35 -14.21
N ASP A 271 -8.10 -20.55 -14.13
CA ASP A 271 -9.46 -20.88 -14.60
C ASP A 271 -10.57 -20.24 -13.75
N HIS A 272 -10.22 -19.62 -12.62
CA HIS A 272 -11.17 -18.98 -11.73
C HIS A 272 -11.44 -17.52 -12.12
N SER A 273 -12.67 -17.06 -11.88
CA SER A 273 -13.11 -15.68 -12.18
C SER A 273 -13.25 -14.80 -10.95
N LYS A 274 -13.22 -15.40 -9.76
CA LYS A 274 -13.42 -14.78 -8.46
C LYS A 274 -12.44 -15.38 -7.45
N PHE A 275 -11.82 -14.52 -6.67
CA PHE A 275 -10.75 -14.86 -5.74
C PHE A 275 -11.05 -14.19 -4.39
N PRO A 276 -11.09 -14.94 -3.27
CA PRO A 276 -11.20 -14.32 -1.97
C PRO A 276 -9.99 -13.44 -1.67
N LEU A 277 -10.26 -12.30 -1.05
CA LEU A 277 -9.26 -11.47 -0.42
C LEU A 277 -9.27 -11.74 1.07
N VAL A 278 -8.09 -11.98 1.63
CA VAL A 278 -7.89 -12.21 3.06
C VAL A 278 -6.99 -11.13 3.65
N GLY A 279 -7.29 -10.72 4.87
CA GLY A 279 -6.46 -9.79 5.62
C GLY A 279 -5.42 -10.51 6.47
N LYS A 280 -4.77 -9.74 7.34
CA LYS A 280 -3.85 -10.30 8.35
C LYS A 280 -4.54 -11.44 9.12
N ASN A 281 -3.81 -12.54 9.32
CA ASN A 281 -4.26 -13.78 9.97
C ASN A 281 -5.27 -14.65 9.20
N GLY A 282 -5.54 -14.38 7.92
CA GLY A 282 -6.43 -15.18 7.06
C GLY A 282 -7.91 -14.85 7.19
N LYS A 283 -8.24 -13.71 7.81
CA LYS A 283 -9.62 -13.24 7.95
C LYS A 283 -10.17 -12.84 6.59
N TYR A 284 -11.37 -13.30 6.25
CA TYR A 284 -11.99 -12.95 4.98
C TYR A 284 -12.38 -11.46 4.93
N LEU A 285 -12.05 -10.79 3.82
CA LEU A 285 -12.36 -9.36 3.59
C LEU A 285 -13.36 -9.13 2.46
N GLY A 286 -13.25 -9.89 1.37
CA GLY A 286 -14.01 -9.61 0.16
C GLY A 286 -13.70 -10.56 -1.00
N ILE A 287 -14.32 -10.34 -2.16
CA ILE A 287 -14.03 -11.06 -3.39
C ILE A 287 -13.50 -10.10 -4.46
N VAL A 288 -12.35 -10.45 -5.02
CA VAL A 288 -11.76 -9.81 -6.19
C VAL A 288 -12.14 -10.60 -7.44
N SER A 289 -12.43 -9.90 -8.53
CA SER A 289 -12.67 -10.49 -9.86
C SER A 289 -11.79 -9.82 -10.89
N ARG A 290 -11.69 -10.43 -12.08
CA ARG A 290 -10.92 -9.90 -13.21
C ARG A 290 -11.26 -8.44 -13.53
N SER A 291 -12.53 -8.04 -13.39
CA SER A 291 -12.99 -6.67 -13.61
C SER A 291 -12.34 -5.63 -12.69
N HIS A 292 -12.03 -5.99 -11.44
CA HIS A 292 -11.46 -5.06 -10.46
C HIS A 292 -9.99 -4.71 -10.76
N ILE A 293 -9.33 -5.51 -11.59
CA ILE A 293 -7.89 -5.41 -11.90
C ILE A 293 -7.63 -4.59 -13.17
N ILE A 294 -8.65 -4.44 -14.02
CA ILE A 294 -8.56 -3.73 -15.30
C ILE A 294 -8.34 -2.23 -15.10
N SER A 295 -8.96 -1.65 -14.07
CA SER A 295 -8.82 -0.23 -13.74
C SER A 295 -8.76 -0.09 -12.22
N PRO A 296 -7.60 -0.40 -11.60
CA PRO A 296 -7.45 -0.25 -10.16
C PRO A 296 -7.53 1.23 -9.78
N ALA A 297 -8.02 1.50 -8.57
CA ALA A 297 -7.87 2.83 -8.00
C ALA A 297 -6.38 3.05 -7.71
N LYS A 298 -5.83 4.15 -8.23
CA LYS A 298 -4.43 4.47 -8.06
C LYS A 298 -4.21 5.24 -6.76
N LYS A 299 -3.04 5.05 -6.16
CA LYS A 299 -2.58 5.90 -5.06
C LYS A 299 -2.39 7.32 -5.58
N ARG A 300 -2.78 8.31 -4.78
CA ARG A 300 -2.75 9.72 -5.17
C ARG A 300 -1.56 10.40 -4.52
N VAL A 301 -0.73 11.06 -5.32
CA VAL A 301 0.54 11.64 -4.85
C VAL A 301 0.72 13.09 -5.29
N ILE A 302 1.48 13.84 -4.50
CA ILE A 302 2.01 15.17 -4.82
C ILE A 302 3.53 15.11 -4.66
N LEU A 303 4.25 15.57 -5.67
CA LEU A 303 5.71 15.60 -5.65
C LEU A 303 6.18 17.00 -5.29
N VAL A 304 7.15 17.09 -4.40
CA VAL A 304 7.87 18.33 -4.10
C VAL A 304 9.34 18.14 -4.43
N ASP A 305 10.02 19.19 -4.87
CA ASP A 305 11.48 19.21 -5.02
C ASP A 305 12.08 18.19 -6.03
N HIS A 306 11.22 17.52 -6.80
CA HIS A 306 11.63 16.69 -7.92
C HIS A 306 10.48 16.40 -8.87
N ASN A 307 10.87 16.01 -10.08
CA ASN A 307 9.95 15.49 -11.09
C ASN A 307 10.53 14.33 -11.90
N GLU A 308 11.81 13.97 -11.73
CA GLU A 308 12.41 12.82 -12.41
C GLU A 308 12.00 11.49 -11.74
N TYR A 309 11.55 10.51 -12.53
CA TYR A 309 11.07 9.22 -11.99
C TYR A 309 12.15 8.44 -11.25
N ALA A 310 13.39 8.50 -11.73
CA ALA A 310 14.52 7.83 -11.09
C ALA A 310 14.80 8.36 -9.67
N GLN A 311 14.32 9.57 -9.35
CA GLN A 311 14.46 10.20 -8.05
C GLN A 311 13.20 10.08 -7.20
N SER A 312 12.15 9.42 -7.68
CA SER A 312 10.86 9.33 -6.99
C SER A 312 10.66 7.98 -6.29
N ALA A 313 9.47 7.80 -5.69
CA ALA A 313 9.08 6.56 -5.03
C ALA A 313 9.02 5.38 -6.02
N GLU A 314 9.33 4.17 -5.56
CA GLU A 314 9.14 2.97 -6.39
C GLU A 314 7.66 2.79 -6.75
N GLY A 315 7.37 2.43 -8.00
CA GLY A 315 5.98 2.30 -8.49
C GLY A 315 5.31 3.62 -8.86
N ILE A 316 6.04 4.75 -8.93
CA ILE A 316 5.46 6.07 -9.25
C ILE A 316 4.61 6.11 -10.53
N PHE A 317 4.94 5.27 -11.51
CA PHE A 317 4.20 5.15 -12.78
C PHE A 317 2.79 4.54 -12.61
N GLU A 318 2.54 3.83 -11.51
CA GLU A 318 1.24 3.27 -11.16
C GLU A 318 0.35 4.27 -10.42
N ALA A 319 0.93 5.30 -9.83
CA ALA A 319 0.22 6.33 -9.06
C ALA A 319 -0.43 7.40 -9.94
N ASP A 320 -1.38 8.12 -9.38
CA ASP A 320 -1.91 9.36 -9.92
C ASP A 320 -1.17 10.53 -9.28
N ILE A 321 -0.20 11.06 -10.02
CA ILE A 321 0.46 12.34 -9.70
C ILE A 321 -0.60 13.43 -9.91
N LEU A 322 -0.89 14.21 -8.86
CA LEU A 322 -1.89 15.28 -8.92
C LEU A 322 -1.24 16.65 -9.10
N GLU A 323 -0.07 16.82 -8.49
CA GLU A 323 0.62 18.09 -8.43
C GLU A 323 2.12 17.89 -8.27
N VAL A 324 2.89 18.82 -8.85
CA VAL A 324 4.34 18.92 -8.72
C VAL A 324 4.69 20.36 -8.37
N VAL A 325 5.49 20.55 -7.32
CA VAL A 325 6.08 21.85 -6.94
C VAL A 325 7.58 21.68 -6.86
N ASP A 326 8.32 22.30 -7.77
CA ASP A 326 9.75 22.01 -7.95
C ASP A 326 10.51 23.26 -8.43
N HIS A 327 11.83 23.25 -8.29
CA HIS A 327 12.74 24.27 -8.80
C HIS A 327 13.82 23.71 -9.74
N HIS A 328 13.83 22.39 -9.95
CA HIS A 328 14.76 21.70 -10.82
C HIS A 328 14.41 21.83 -12.31
N LYS A 329 15.29 21.26 -13.16
CA LYS A 329 14.97 21.04 -14.57
C LYS A 329 13.82 20.04 -14.67
N ILE A 330 13.02 20.18 -15.73
CA ILE A 330 11.98 19.19 -16.05
C ILE A 330 12.65 17.98 -16.72
N GLY A 331 12.38 16.80 -16.18
CA GLY A 331 12.93 15.51 -16.55
C GLY A 331 11.96 14.64 -17.36
N ASP A 332 11.82 13.38 -16.95
CA ASP A 332 11.09 12.31 -17.66
C ASP A 332 9.62 12.13 -17.20
N ILE A 333 9.07 13.10 -16.46
CA ILE A 333 7.68 13.06 -15.99
C ILE A 333 6.66 13.04 -17.14
N SER A 334 5.64 12.20 -16.98
CA SER A 334 4.56 11.99 -17.95
C SER A 334 3.27 11.56 -17.25
N THR A 335 2.21 12.36 -17.36
CA THR A 335 0.91 12.07 -16.73
C THR A 335 -0.18 11.82 -17.76
N THR A 336 -1.15 10.98 -17.40
CA THR A 336 -2.28 10.66 -18.30
C THR A 336 -3.39 11.71 -18.26
N LEU A 337 -3.49 12.46 -17.16
CA LEU A 337 -4.42 13.56 -16.96
C LEU A 337 -3.65 14.86 -16.69
N PRO A 338 -4.24 16.04 -16.98
CA PRO A 338 -3.67 17.32 -16.58
C PRO A 338 -3.47 17.40 -15.07
N ILE A 339 -2.33 17.94 -14.65
CA ILE A 339 -1.93 18.11 -13.24
C ILE A 339 -1.60 19.57 -12.95
N ALA A 340 -1.62 19.95 -11.68
CA ALA A 340 -1.02 21.22 -11.27
C ALA A 340 0.52 21.08 -11.31
N PHE A 341 1.20 21.90 -12.09
CA PHE A 341 2.66 21.82 -12.20
C PHE A 341 3.24 23.22 -12.02
N ARG A 342 3.89 23.44 -10.87
CA ARG A 342 4.49 24.72 -10.51
C ARG A 342 6.00 24.56 -10.40
N ASN A 343 6.70 24.93 -11.46
CA ASN A 343 8.16 24.93 -11.51
C ASN A 343 8.70 26.36 -11.62
N GLN A 344 9.54 26.78 -10.68
CA GLN A 344 10.10 28.13 -10.69
C GLN A 344 11.63 28.06 -10.52
N PRO A 345 12.42 28.81 -11.31
CA PRO A 345 13.89 28.77 -11.23
C PRO A 345 14.40 29.62 -10.05
N VAL A 346 13.99 29.25 -8.83
CA VAL A 346 14.40 29.87 -7.56
C VAL A 346 15.38 28.97 -6.81
N GLY A 347 15.91 29.46 -5.69
CA GLY A 347 16.92 28.77 -4.90
C GLY A 347 16.43 27.49 -4.24
N SER A 348 15.16 27.41 -3.87
CA SER A 348 14.58 26.28 -3.12
C SER A 348 13.07 26.12 -3.40
N THR A 349 12.56 24.89 -3.26
CA THR A 349 11.12 24.58 -3.36
C THR A 349 10.31 25.30 -2.26
N ASN A 350 10.88 25.50 -1.08
CA ASN A 350 10.22 26.23 0.01
C ASN A 350 9.98 27.72 -0.30
N THR A 351 10.78 28.35 -1.17
CA THR A 351 10.48 29.71 -1.69
C THR A 351 9.18 29.71 -2.50
N ILE A 352 8.92 28.63 -3.24
CA ILE A 352 7.68 28.47 -4.02
C ILE A 352 6.49 28.28 -3.08
N LEU A 353 6.64 27.47 -2.03
CA LEU A 353 5.61 27.26 -1.02
C LEU A 353 5.29 28.54 -0.24
N TYR A 354 6.29 29.32 0.13
CA TYR A 354 6.10 30.65 0.74
C TYR A 354 5.21 31.53 -0.14
N ASN A 355 5.47 31.57 -1.45
CA ASN A 355 4.65 32.32 -2.40
C ASN A 355 3.22 31.76 -2.49
N MET A 356 3.04 30.44 -2.43
CA MET A 356 1.72 29.80 -2.40
C MET A 356 0.90 30.20 -1.17
N PHE A 357 1.51 30.26 0.02
CA PHE A 357 0.84 30.75 1.24
C PHE A 357 0.38 32.21 1.07
N ARG A 358 1.25 33.06 0.52
CA ARG A 358 0.93 34.48 0.27
C ARG A 358 -0.18 34.66 -0.74
N GLU A 359 -0.12 33.95 -1.86
CA GLU A 359 -1.14 33.99 -2.93
C GLU A 359 -2.50 33.53 -2.43
N ALA A 360 -2.52 32.52 -1.54
CA ALA A 360 -3.74 32.03 -0.92
C ALA A 360 -4.26 32.92 0.23
N GLY A 361 -3.48 33.90 0.70
CA GLY A 361 -3.82 34.73 1.86
C GLY A 361 -3.90 33.93 3.16
N ILE A 362 -3.12 32.85 3.28
CA ILE A 362 -3.12 31.97 4.45
C ILE A 362 -1.99 32.38 5.40
N GLU A 363 -2.32 32.56 6.68
CA GLU A 363 -1.32 32.82 7.71
C GLU A 363 -0.48 31.57 7.99
N MET A 364 0.84 31.78 8.04
CA MET A 364 1.83 30.75 8.36
C MET A 364 2.01 30.67 9.87
N GLU A 365 2.00 29.45 10.40
CA GLU A 365 2.42 29.16 11.77
C GLU A 365 3.94 29.31 11.90
N LYS A 366 4.42 29.49 13.13
CA LYS A 366 5.85 29.70 13.41
C LYS A 366 6.69 28.52 12.92
N GLU A 367 6.18 27.31 13.10
CA GLU A 367 6.84 26.07 12.69
C GLU A 367 6.86 25.95 11.16
N GLU A 368 5.76 26.28 10.48
CA GLU A 368 5.71 26.29 9.00
C GLU A 368 6.73 27.27 8.41
N ALA A 369 6.80 28.48 8.97
CA ALA A 369 7.76 29.48 8.56
C ALA A 369 9.20 29.05 8.85
N GLY A 370 9.43 28.39 9.98
CA GLY A 370 10.71 27.82 10.36
C GLY A 370 11.21 26.75 9.39
N LEU A 371 10.35 25.79 9.04
CA LEU A 371 10.66 24.74 8.08
C LEU A 371 10.97 25.31 6.70
N MET A 372 10.15 26.26 6.21
CA MET A 372 10.43 26.92 4.92
C MET A 372 11.77 27.65 4.94
N LEU A 373 12.06 28.37 6.03
CA LEU A 373 13.32 29.07 6.20
C LEU A 373 14.51 28.11 6.16
N SER A 374 14.41 26.96 6.83
CA SER A 374 15.45 25.93 6.83
C SER A 374 15.74 25.36 5.44
N GLY A 375 14.70 25.01 4.68
CA GLY A 375 14.86 24.51 3.30
C GLY A 375 15.57 25.54 2.41
N ILE A 376 15.14 26.81 2.47
CA ILE A 376 15.77 27.88 1.69
C ILE A 376 17.23 28.08 2.11
N VAL A 377 17.52 28.13 3.42
CA VAL A 377 18.89 28.30 3.91
C VAL A 377 19.80 27.14 3.48
N SER A 378 19.29 25.90 3.48
CA SER A 378 20.05 24.72 3.09
C SER A 378 20.50 24.79 1.63
N ASP A 379 19.55 24.91 0.69
CA ASP A 379 19.85 24.93 -0.75
C ASP A 379 20.61 26.16 -1.22
N THR A 380 20.35 27.29 -0.59
CA THR A 380 21.00 28.55 -0.95
C THR A 380 22.32 28.76 -0.22
N LEU A 381 22.73 27.83 0.67
CA LEU A 381 23.90 27.99 1.52
C LEU A 381 23.90 29.34 2.26
N LEU A 382 22.79 29.65 2.94
CA LEU A 382 22.53 30.95 3.56
C LEU A 382 22.59 32.10 2.54
N LEU A 383 21.85 31.97 1.43
CA LEU A 383 21.73 32.96 0.34
C LEU A 383 23.04 33.27 -0.41
N LYS A 384 24.06 32.41 -0.28
CA LYS A 384 25.38 32.57 -0.90
C LYS A 384 25.56 31.73 -2.17
N SER A 385 24.68 30.77 -2.41
CA SER A 385 24.72 29.90 -3.58
C SER A 385 24.43 30.70 -4.86
N PRO A 386 25.03 30.35 -6.01
CA PRO A 386 24.69 30.93 -7.31
C PRO A 386 23.29 30.54 -7.82
N THR A 387 22.51 29.76 -7.06
CA THR A 387 21.09 29.50 -7.33
C THR A 387 20.16 30.51 -6.65
N THR A 388 20.66 31.29 -5.69
CA THR A 388 19.87 32.27 -4.94
C THR A 388 19.32 33.36 -5.83
N THR A 389 18.05 33.71 -5.64
CA THR A 389 17.32 34.75 -6.35
C THR A 389 16.76 35.81 -5.39
N GLU A 390 16.28 36.93 -5.92
CA GLU A 390 15.62 37.98 -5.12
C GLU A 390 14.38 37.45 -4.37
N ASN A 391 13.67 36.48 -4.95
CA ASN A 391 12.53 35.83 -4.31
C ASN A 391 12.94 35.06 -3.05
N ASP A 392 14.10 34.40 -3.07
CA ASP A 392 14.62 33.67 -1.90
C ASP A 392 15.00 34.65 -0.79
N ILE A 393 15.62 35.78 -1.14
CA ILE A 393 15.98 36.84 -0.19
C ILE A 393 14.72 37.42 0.46
N GLU A 394 13.70 37.77 -0.34
CA GLU A 394 12.42 38.28 0.18
C GLU A 394 11.71 37.26 1.08
N ALA A 395 11.71 35.98 0.68
CA ALA A 395 11.13 34.92 1.49
C ALA A 395 11.84 34.82 2.85
N VAL A 396 13.17 34.72 2.86
CA VAL A 396 13.97 34.64 4.10
C VAL A 396 13.72 35.84 5.01
N GLU A 397 13.76 37.06 4.48
CA GLU A 397 13.52 38.27 5.28
C GLU A 397 12.16 38.27 6.00
N ASN A 398 11.13 37.74 5.35
CA ASN A 398 9.79 37.68 5.93
C ASN A 398 9.62 36.49 6.87
N LEU A 399 10.17 35.33 6.53
CA LEU A 399 10.14 34.14 7.38
C LEU A 399 10.93 34.35 8.68
N VAL A 400 12.04 35.08 8.65
CA VAL A 400 12.78 35.48 9.86
C VAL A 400 11.93 36.36 10.78
N LYS A 401 11.12 37.28 10.24
CA LYS A 401 10.22 38.11 11.05
C LYS A 401 9.13 37.27 11.73
N VAL A 402 8.60 36.26 11.04
CA VAL A 402 7.57 35.35 11.58
C VAL A 402 8.14 34.46 12.68
N THR A 403 9.34 33.92 12.45
CA THR A 403 10.00 32.97 13.37
C THR A 403 10.65 33.66 14.56
N GLY A 404 11.18 34.88 14.36
CA GLY A 404 11.92 35.63 15.37
C GLY A 404 13.26 35.01 15.76
N ILE A 405 13.83 34.14 14.92
CA ILE A 405 15.13 33.49 15.17
C ILE A 405 16.29 34.35 14.68
N ASP A 406 17.46 34.21 15.30
CA ASP A 406 18.71 34.70 14.70
C ASP A 406 19.09 33.77 13.55
N LEU A 407 19.00 34.28 12.33
CA LEU A 407 19.23 33.51 11.11
C LEU A 407 20.66 32.96 11.04
N ASN A 408 21.66 33.74 11.46
CA ASN A 408 23.06 33.32 11.34
C ASN A 408 23.37 32.22 12.35
N ASP A 409 22.99 32.40 13.61
CA ASP A 409 23.23 31.39 14.65
C ASP A 409 22.51 30.08 14.31
N PHE A 410 21.25 30.17 13.87
CA PHE A 410 20.47 29.01 13.44
C PHE A 410 21.11 28.30 12.25
N ALA A 411 21.45 29.03 11.19
CA ALA A 411 22.04 28.46 9.99
C ALA A 411 23.40 27.79 10.28
N MET A 412 24.22 28.39 11.14
CA MET A 412 25.52 27.82 11.52
C MET A 412 25.36 26.52 12.31
N GLU A 413 24.43 26.46 13.27
CA GLU A 413 24.16 25.20 13.98
C GLU A 413 23.55 24.14 13.07
N MET A 414 22.65 24.53 12.15
CA MET A 414 22.08 23.64 11.14
C MET A 414 23.17 23.02 10.26
N PHE A 415 24.02 23.85 9.62
CA PHE A 415 25.11 23.38 8.80
C PHE A 415 26.12 22.55 9.60
N LYS A 416 26.39 22.89 10.85
CA LYS A 416 27.31 22.12 11.71
C LYS A 416 26.81 20.70 11.92
N LYS A 417 25.50 20.51 12.08
CA LYS A 417 24.89 19.17 12.16
C LYS A 417 24.94 18.45 10.82
N GLY A 418 24.74 19.15 9.70
CA GLY A 418 24.84 18.58 8.35
C GLY A 418 26.26 18.16 7.96
N THR A 419 27.26 18.98 8.28
CA THR A 419 28.68 18.76 7.95
C THR A 419 29.44 18.00 9.04
N ASP A 420 28.75 17.42 10.03
CA ASP A 420 29.41 16.64 11.08
C ASP A 420 29.97 15.32 10.52
N ILE A 421 31.24 15.39 10.14
CA ILE A 421 32.08 14.28 9.67
C ILE A 421 32.69 13.47 10.82
N SER A 422 32.46 13.84 12.08
CA SER A 422 33.03 13.15 13.23
C SER A 422 32.58 11.69 13.28
N GLY A 423 33.54 10.77 13.28
CA GLY A 423 33.29 9.33 13.30
C GLY A 423 33.03 8.67 11.94
N LYS A 424 33.09 9.43 10.84
CA LYS A 424 33.05 8.87 9.47
C LYS A 424 34.46 8.63 8.94
N SER A 425 34.62 7.56 8.16
CA SER A 425 35.84 7.30 7.39
C SER A 425 35.97 8.25 6.20
N VAL A 426 37.21 8.42 5.70
CA VAL A 426 37.48 9.19 4.47
C VAL A 426 36.67 8.69 3.27
N GLU A 427 36.47 7.36 3.18
CA GLU A 427 35.68 6.74 2.13
C GLU A 427 34.20 7.16 2.20
N GLU A 428 33.59 7.10 3.39
CA GLU A 428 32.20 7.51 3.60
C GLU A 428 31.99 9.00 3.31
N VAL A 429 32.93 9.85 3.74
CA VAL A 429 32.85 11.29 3.48
C VAL A 429 33.04 11.56 1.98
N PHE A 430 34.00 10.94 1.32
CA PHE A 430 34.24 11.16 -0.10
C PHE A 430 33.05 10.70 -0.95
N PHE A 431 32.44 9.55 -0.65
CA PHE A 431 31.31 9.06 -1.42
C PHE A 431 29.96 9.73 -1.10
N SER A 432 29.91 10.60 -0.08
CA SER A 432 28.66 11.30 0.32
C SER A 432 28.01 12.11 -0.82
N ASP A 433 28.78 12.87 -1.59
CA ASP A 433 28.33 13.48 -2.85
C ASP A 433 29.36 13.28 -3.97
N TYR A 434 29.67 12.02 -4.25
CA TYR A 434 30.52 11.62 -5.37
C TYR A 434 29.70 11.30 -6.63
N LYS A 435 30.14 11.84 -7.78
CA LYS A 435 29.57 11.53 -9.08
C LYS A 435 30.65 11.27 -10.12
N GLU A 436 30.38 10.28 -10.98
CA GLU A 436 31.21 9.97 -12.15
C GLU A 436 30.60 10.62 -13.40
N PHE A 437 31.47 11.21 -14.20
CA PHE A 437 31.14 11.91 -15.43
C PHE A 437 32.02 11.40 -16.57
N VAL A 438 31.50 11.46 -17.79
CA VAL A 438 32.31 11.33 -19.01
C VAL A 438 32.36 12.70 -19.65
N LEU A 439 33.47 13.42 -19.44
CA LEU A 439 33.67 14.78 -19.94
C LEU A 439 34.61 14.72 -21.14
N GLU A 440 34.14 15.13 -22.31
CA GLU A 440 34.89 15.08 -23.59
C GLU A 440 35.50 13.68 -23.86
N GLY A 441 34.76 12.62 -23.52
CA GLY A 441 35.21 11.22 -23.68
C GLY A 441 36.12 10.68 -22.57
N MET A 442 36.49 11.52 -21.59
CA MET A 442 37.38 11.14 -20.48
C MET A 442 36.60 10.90 -19.19
N LYS A 443 36.84 9.76 -18.53
CA LYS A 443 36.19 9.43 -17.26
C LYS A 443 36.73 10.31 -16.13
N THR A 444 35.82 11.02 -15.45
CA THR A 444 36.14 11.97 -14.39
C THR A 444 35.28 11.71 -13.16
N GLY A 445 35.90 11.54 -11.99
CA GLY A 445 35.19 11.42 -10.71
C GLY A 445 35.25 12.72 -9.90
N ILE A 446 34.12 13.21 -9.40
CA ILE A 446 34.07 14.45 -8.61
C ILE A 446 33.24 14.25 -7.35
N SER A 447 33.90 14.34 -6.20
CA SER A 447 33.27 14.44 -4.87
C SER A 447 33.17 15.91 -4.44
N GLN A 448 32.05 16.27 -3.81
CA GLN A 448 31.89 17.55 -3.11
C GLN A 448 31.59 17.28 -1.63
N VAL A 449 32.35 17.91 -0.74
CA VAL A 449 32.23 17.77 0.72
C VAL A 449 32.09 19.16 1.32
N PHE A 450 31.05 19.40 2.11
CA PHE A 450 30.87 20.68 2.80
C PHE A 450 31.50 20.64 4.20
N THR A 451 32.11 21.74 4.61
CA THR A 451 32.68 21.88 5.96
C THR A 451 32.48 23.29 6.53
N LEU A 452 32.26 23.35 7.84
CA LEU A 452 32.40 24.56 8.65
C LEU A 452 33.75 24.65 9.36
N ASN A 453 34.50 23.55 9.42
CA ASN A 453 35.81 23.50 10.05
C ASN A 453 36.79 22.79 9.13
N ILE A 454 37.58 23.58 8.40
CA ILE A 454 38.59 23.04 7.51
C ILE A 454 39.67 22.25 8.27
N ASP A 455 39.91 22.56 9.54
CA ASP A 455 40.98 21.95 10.33
C ASP A 455 40.78 20.43 10.42
N ALA A 456 39.52 19.98 10.63
CA ALA A 456 39.15 18.57 10.69
C ALA A 456 39.44 17.77 9.41
N ILE A 457 39.44 18.45 8.25
CA ILE A 457 39.77 17.83 6.97
C ILE A 457 41.27 17.98 6.69
N SER A 458 41.87 19.10 7.07
CA SER A 458 43.30 19.37 6.91
C SER A 458 44.18 18.34 7.64
N GLU A 459 43.74 17.87 8.81
CA GLU A 459 44.42 16.83 9.60
C GLU A 459 44.50 15.46 8.89
N ASN A 460 43.59 15.20 7.93
CA ASN A 460 43.46 13.91 7.23
C ASN A 460 43.81 13.99 5.73
N VAL A 461 44.43 15.07 5.27
CA VAL A 461 44.69 15.30 3.83
C VAL A 461 45.47 14.15 3.18
N GLU A 462 46.45 13.57 3.87
CA GLU A 462 47.23 12.44 3.34
C GLU A 462 46.36 11.21 3.10
N GLU A 463 45.39 10.94 3.97
CA GLU A 463 44.48 9.82 3.83
C GLU A 463 43.50 10.05 2.67
N TYR A 464 42.95 11.26 2.53
CA TYR A 464 42.15 11.66 1.36
C TYR A 464 42.95 11.50 0.06
N LEU A 465 44.20 11.96 0.02
CA LEU A 465 45.05 11.83 -1.17
C LEU A 465 45.32 10.36 -1.51
N SER A 466 45.65 9.53 -0.52
CA SER A 466 45.83 8.09 -0.69
C SER A 466 44.58 7.44 -1.27
N PHE A 467 43.41 7.77 -0.72
CA PHE A 467 42.13 7.27 -1.20
C PHE A 467 41.82 7.71 -2.63
N ILE A 468 41.95 9.00 -2.94
CA ILE A 468 41.73 9.57 -4.28
C ILE A 468 42.65 8.90 -5.31
N ASN A 469 43.93 8.69 -4.97
CA ASN A 469 44.91 8.03 -5.84
C ASN A 469 44.51 6.58 -6.13
N ASN A 470 44.11 5.82 -5.10
CA ASN A 470 43.65 4.45 -5.25
C ASN A 470 42.37 4.35 -6.09
N LEU A 471 41.40 5.22 -5.82
CA LEU A 471 40.13 5.26 -6.55
C LEU A 471 40.36 5.60 -8.02
N ASN A 472 41.16 6.63 -8.32
CA ASN A 472 41.51 7.04 -9.68
C ASN A 472 42.10 5.86 -10.47
N LYS A 473 43.06 5.14 -9.87
CA LYS A 473 43.71 3.97 -10.49
C LYS A 473 42.73 2.82 -10.70
N ASN A 474 41.94 2.48 -9.67
CA ASN A 474 41.01 1.35 -9.70
C ASN A 474 39.87 1.55 -10.72
N ARG A 475 39.39 2.79 -10.86
CA ARG A 475 38.31 3.15 -11.79
C ARG A 475 38.80 3.58 -13.17
N ASN A 476 40.13 3.66 -13.36
CA ASN A 476 40.79 4.13 -14.57
C ASN A 476 40.30 5.53 -14.98
N HIS A 477 40.26 6.46 -14.02
CA HIS A 477 39.85 7.84 -14.25
C HIS A 477 40.99 8.68 -14.82
N TYR A 478 40.63 9.58 -15.72
CA TYR A 478 41.53 10.62 -16.18
C TYR A 478 41.78 11.67 -15.10
N LEU A 479 40.74 11.98 -14.32
CA LEU A 479 40.76 12.99 -13.27
C LEU A 479 39.84 12.54 -12.13
N THR A 480 40.33 12.61 -10.90
CA THR A 480 39.51 12.45 -9.68
C THR A 480 39.70 13.67 -8.80
N LEU A 481 38.62 14.29 -8.35
CA LEU A 481 38.61 15.50 -7.52
C LEU A 481 37.81 15.27 -6.23
N CYS A 482 38.33 15.77 -5.12
CA CYS A 482 37.58 16.04 -3.90
C CYS A 482 37.53 17.57 -3.69
N ILE A 483 36.33 18.13 -3.71
CA ILE A 483 36.07 19.55 -3.57
C ILE A 483 35.53 19.78 -2.16
N ILE A 484 36.36 20.32 -1.30
CA ILE A 484 36.02 20.60 0.10
C ILE A 484 35.56 22.05 0.19
N THR A 485 34.25 22.27 0.19
CA THR A 485 33.63 23.59 0.21
C THR A 485 33.54 24.11 1.64
N ASP A 486 34.22 25.22 1.90
CA ASP A 486 34.15 25.99 3.15
C ASP A 486 32.99 27.00 3.04
N ILE A 487 31.91 26.72 3.78
CA ILE A 487 30.69 27.54 3.75
C ILE A 487 30.96 28.94 4.34
N ILE A 488 31.91 29.05 5.28
CA ILE A 488 32.25 30.30 5.96
C ILE A 488 33.05 31.19 5.02
N LYS A 489 34.12 30.65 4.41
CA LYS A 489 35.01 31.38 3.50
C LYS A 489 34.48 31.53 2.08
N GLN A 490 33.35 30.91 1.74
CA GLN A 490 32.73 31.00 0.42
C GLN A 490 33.63 30.53 -0.73
N GLY A 491 34.35 29.42 -0.52
CA GLY A 491 35.20 28.84 -1.55
C GLY A 491 35.48 27.38 -1.28
N SER A 492 36.28 26.76 -2.15
CA SER A 492 36.59 25.34 -2.02
C SER A 492 38.08 25.06 -2.04
N TYR A 493 38.51 24.17 -1.16
CA TYR A 493 39.81 23.50 -1.21
C TYR A 493 39.73 22.30 -2.14
N ILE A 494 40.74 22.12 -3.00
CA ILE A 494 40.73 21.04 -3.99
C ILE A 494 41.85 20.04 -3.70
N LEU A 495 41.47 18.78 -3.49
CA LEU A 495 42.36 17.62 -3.53
C LEU A 495 42.10 16.85 -4.82
N TYR A 496 43.15 16.37 -5.48
CA TYR A 496 42.98 15.74 -6.78
C TYR A 496 44.03 14.68 -7.11
N ASN A 497 43.66 13.77 -7.99
CA ASN A 497 44.58 12.98 -8.78
C ASN A 497 44.31 13.23 -10.27
N ALA A 498 45.37 13.58 -10.99
CA ALA A 498 45.36 13.82 -12.42
C ALA A 498 46.72 13.45 -13.01
N ASN A 499 46.78 13.22 -14.31
CA ASN A 499 48.06 13.10 -15.00
C ASN A 499 48.79 14.46 -14.97
N ASN A 500 50.01 14.54 -14.40
CA ASN A 500 50.71 15.77 -13.99
C ASN A 500 50.83 16.90 -15.02
N LYS A 501 50.62 16.65 -16.32
CA LYS A 501 50.72 17.68 -17.38
C LYS A 501 49.40 18.39 -17.70
N SER A 502 48.29 17.99 -17.08
CA SER A 502 46.96 18.39 -17.52
C SER A 502 46.23 19.32 -16.55
N ILE A 503 46.51 19.26 -15.24
CA ILE A 503 45.66 19.95 -14.25
C ILE A 503 45.80 21.47 -14.30
N ASP A 504 47.01 22.02 -14.36
CA ASP A 504 47.22 23.47 -14.42
C ASP A 504 46.62 24.08 -15.70
N SER A 505 46.66 23.31 -16.79
CA SER A 505 46.03 23.70 -18.05
C SER A 505 44.50 23.63 -18.01
N ILE A 506 43.92 22.74 -17.21
CA ILE A 506 42.46 22.65 -17.04
C ILE A 506 41.93 23.86 -16.27
N PHE A 507 42.61 24.24 -15.19
CA PHE A 507 42.17 25.34 -14.32
C PHE A 507 42.77 26.70 -14.71
N GLU A 508 43.62 26.74 -15.73
CA GLU A 508 44.35 27.92 -16.21
C GLU A 508 45.12 28.67 -15.10
N LYS A 509 45.64 27.91 -14.12
CA LYS A 509 46.41 28.41 -12.98
C LYS A 509 47.31 27.33 -12.39
N GLU A 510 48.28 27.73 -11.58
CA GLU A 510 49.14 26.79 -10.84
C GLU A 510 48.32 26.06 -9.76
N MET A 511 48.22 24.74 -9.86
CA MET A 511 47.49 23.91 -8.91
C MET A 511 48.45 23.18 -7.96
N TYR A 512 48.07 23.12 -6.69
CA TYR A 512 48.70 22.29 -5.67
C TYR A 512 47.63 21.64 -4.80
N GLN A 513 47.99 20.54 -4.11
CA GLN A 513 47.05 19.82 -3.26
C GLN A 513 46.57 20.73 -2.11
N GLY A 514 45.26 20.90 -2.00
CA GLY A 514 44.64 21.78 -1.01
C GLY A 514 44.61 23.25 -1.43
N ILE A 515 44.77 23.58 -2.72
CA ILE A 515 44.58 24.95 -3.21
C ILE A 515 43.15 25.42 -2.92
N PHE A 516 43.03 26.63 -2.35
CA PHE A 516 41.75 27.28 -2.13
C PHE A 516 41.34 28.08 -3.38
N ILE A 517 40.08 27.93 -3.81
CA ILE A 517 39.47 28.71 -4.89
C ILE A 517 38.28 29.48 -4.34
N ASP A 518 38.41 30.81 -4.36
CA ASP A 518 37.37 31.74 -3.92
C ASP A 518 36.14 31.68 -4.84
N GLY A 519 34.95 31.77 -4.23
CA GLY A 519 33.66 31.77 -4.93
C GLY A 519 33.19 30.40 -5.44
N TRP A 520 34.00 29.35 -5.32
CA TRP A 520 33.66 28.01 -5.81
C TRP A 520 32.86 27.24 -4.76
N VAL A 521 31.55 27.14 -4.98
CA VAL A 521 30.60 26.46 -4.08
C VAL A 521 29.67 25.48 -4.80
N SER A 522 29.56 25.56 -6.13
CA SER A 522 28.66 24.73 -6.93
C SER A 522 29.42 23.85 -7.93
N ARG A 523 29.43 22.53 -7.70
CA ARG A 523 30.00 21.56 -8.66
C ARG A 523 29.39 21.70 -10.06
N LYS A 524 28.07 21.83 -10.17
CA LYS A 524 27.36 21.86 -11.46
C LYS A 524 27.57 23.15 -12.24
N LYS A 525 27.42 24.32 -11.61
CA LYS A 525 27.45 25.62 -12.30
C LYS A 525 28.86 26.17 -12.52
N GLN A 526 29.79 25.86 -11.61
CA GLN A 526 31.10 26.52 -11.60
C GLN A 526 32.23 25.56 -11.99
N ILE A 527 32.16 24.30 -11.55
CA ILE A 527 33.33 23.41 -11.58
C ILE A 527 33.34 22.50 -12.81
N ILE A 528 32.22 21.82 -13.08
CA ILE A 528 32.08 20.95 -14.26
C ILE A 528 32.35 21.70 -15.58
N PRO A 529 31.84 22.92 -15.81
CA PRO A 529 32.12 23.66 -17.05
C PRO A 529 33.61 23.93 -17.26
N VAL A 530 34.32 24.36 -16.21
CA VAL A 530 35.76 24.63 -16.25
C VAL A 530 36.53 23.36 -16.58
N ILE A 531 36.19 22.23 -15.95
CA ILE A 531 36.84 20.95 -16.20
C ILE A 531 36.59 20.49 -17.64
N SER A 532 35.35 20.56 -18.12
CA SER A 532 34.99 20.14 -19.48
C SER A 532 35.73 20.97 -20.54
N GLU A 533 35.75 22.30 -20.39
CA GLU A 533 36.45 23.19 -21.31
C GLU A 533 37.98 22.97 -21.27
N GLY A 534 38.54 22.80 -20.07
CA GLY A 534 39.96 22.50 -19.87
C GLY A 534 40.39 21.19 -20.53
N ILE A 535 39.62 20.11 -20.35
CA ILE A 535 39.87 18.82 -21.01
C ILE A 535 39.78 18.97 -22.53
N LYS A 536 38.76 19.68 -23.04
CA LYS A 536 38.60 19.95 -24.48
C LYS A 536 39.80 20.66 -25.09
N LYS A 537 40.35 21.66 -24.39
CA LYS A 537 41.56 22.40 -24.83
C LYS A 537 42.80 21.50 -24.89
N ILE A 538 42.92 20.53 -23.99
CA ILE A 538 44.03 19.57 -23.96
C ILE A 538 43.91 18.54 -25.08
N ILE A 539 42.71 18.05 -25.36
CA ILE A 539 42.47 17.06 -26.44
C ILE A 539 42.72 17.68 -27.83
N ASN A 540 42.42 18.96 -27.99
CA ASN A 540 42.57 19.68 -29.27
C ASN A 540 43.98 20.25 -29.51
N LYS A 541 44.91 20.09 -28.57
CA LYS A 541 46.34 20.42 -28.70
C LYS A 541 47.15 19.16 -28.95
#